data_AF-A0A2K4ZL71-F1
#
_entry.id   AF-A0A2K4ZL71-F1
#
_cell.length_a   1.000
_cell.length_b   1.000
_cell.length_c   1.000
_cell.angle_alpha   90.00
_cell.angle_beta   90.00
_cell.angle_gamma   90.00
#
_symmetry.space_group_name_H-M   'P 1'
#
loop_
_entity.id
_entity.type
_entity.pdbx_description
1 polymer ?
#
loop_
_entity_poly.entity_id
_entity_poly.type
_entity_poly.pdbx_seq_one_letter_code
_entity_poly.pdbx_strand_id
1 'polypeptide(L)'
;MAIGYLIMQARTAHDAVPLSGIQVRILDDRGNPIYTLTTDESGETLKVPLETLDKSFSQSQYFSGLPYLSYNVLAQGAGFNTLYITQIPIYDGETAILPLELVPMQPMQRRPEETKLFIGKPAVAMQETRSQEGETEPDERVLRQVVIPNPITVHLGAPGSSATNVQVSFPDYVKNVASSEIYPTWPTNALRANIYAIITFALNRVYTEWYRSRGYNYDITNSTAYDQYYVHGRPIYESISRIVDEIFNEYVRRQGQNAPYFTSFCNGTTVTCQGMSQWGTVTLAERGLSPLEILRSYYPKDIEIVSTDVITNVVTSYPGTALRVGSTGLNVETIQKWLGRVRRNYPAIPVITDETGTFGDSTKEAVIKFQRIFGLAPDGVVGKSTWFKLSSLYTAVTRLAELDSEGDTLGIGTVPPSVVLRQGSRGQDVITLQYLLDVISEYYSGIPAPAQDGIFGSGTQQSVIAFQRAMRLTPDGIVGPATWKKLYETYRGIGQNVPMPGPSPEPSPGPGPGTDYQEYVVRAGDSLWLIAQKFHTTVDAIKKLNGLTSDLINVGQVLKIPSSQPGPYFEYTVRSGDTLWLLSRRYDTTVEAIKSLNGLTSDMLNIGQVLKIPTR
;
A
#
# COMPACT_ATOMS: atom_id res chain seq x y z
N MET A 1 25.37 -28.76 13.96
CA MET A 1 24.16 -28.43 13.18
C MET A 1 23.84 -26.98 13.47
N ALA A 2 23.58 -26.21 12.42
CA ALA A 2 23.25 -24.79 12.52
C ALA A 2 21.72 -24.62 12.61
N ILE A 3 21.26 -23.40 12.86
CA ILE A 3 19.84 -23.10 13.00
C ILE A 3 19.47 -21.92 12.11
N GLY A 4 18.47 -22.12 11.26
CA GLY A 4 17.75 -21.04 10.60
C GLY A 4 16.33 -20.90 11.17
N TYR A 5 15.58 -19.94 10.68
CA TYR A 5 14.25 -19.66 11.19
C TYR A 5 13.23 -19.54 10.07
N LEU A 6 11.99 -19.93 10.35
CA LEU A 6 10.86 -19.79 9.44
C LEU A 6 9.70 -19.06 10.12
N ILE A 7 9.12 -18.10 9.41
CA ILE A 7 7.86 -17.43 9.71
C ILE A 7 6.98 -17.57 8.48
N MET A 8 5.69 -17.87 8.66
CA MET A 8 4.72 -17.86 7.57
C MET A 8 3.71 -16.73 7.72
N GLN A 9 3.30 -16.13 6.59
CA GLN A 9 2.33 -15.05 6.54
C GLN A 9 1.16 -15.45 5.62
N ALA A 10 0.03 -15.83 6.20
CA ALA A 10 -1.18 -16.19 5.48
C ALA A 10 -2.00 -14.97 5.08
N ARG A 11 -2.29 -14.87 3.78
CA ARG A 11 -3.04 -13.79 3.16
C ARG A 11 -4.02 -14.35 2.13
N THR A 12 -5.06 -13.59 1.83
CA THR A 12 -5.79 -13.76 0.56
C THR A 12 -4.91 -13.33 -0.61
N ALA A 13 -5.24 -13.77 -1.83
CA ALA A 13 -4.50 -13.40 -3.03
C ALA A 13 -4.27 -11.87 -3.15
N HIS A 14 -3.11 -11.47 -3.71
CA HIS A 14 -2.64 -10.09 -3.82
C HIS A 14 -2.38 -9.40 -2.47
N ASP A 15 -2.00 -10.16 -1.43
CA ASP A 15 -1.69 -9.66 -0.08
C ASP A 15 -2.81 -8.82 0.56
N ALA A 16 -4.06 -9.01 0.13
CA ALA A 16 -5.11 -8.04 0.41
C ALA A 16 -5.63 -8.09 1.85
N VAL A 17 -5.66 -9.27 2.48
CA VAL A 17 -6.22 -9.47 3.82
C VAL A 17 -5.45 -10.55 4.60
N PRO A 18 -5.02 -10.29 5.85
CA PRO A 18 -4.43 -11.30 6.74
C PRO A 18 -5.45 -12.36 7.13
N LEU A 19 -5.02 -13.62 7.13
CA LEU A 19 -5.86 -14.76 7.46
C LEU A 19 -5.46 -15.36 8.81
N SER A 20 -6.30 -15.14 9.82
CA SER A 20 -6.16 -15.76 11.13
C SER A 20 -6.75 -17.17 11.19
N GLY A 21 -6.22 -18.03 12.04
CA GLY A 21 -6.77 -19.37 12.26
C GLY A 21 -6.40 -20.39 11.17
N ILE A 22 -5.47 -20.05 10.27
CA ILE A 22 -4.94 -20.98 9.28
C ILE A 22 -3.99 -21.95 9.99
N GLN A 23 -4.27 -23.24 9.92
CA GLN A 23 -3.39 -24.29 10.42
C GLN A 23 -2.24 -24.49 9.45
N VAL A 24 -1.01 -24.39 9.96
CA VAL A 24 0.21 -24.59 9.16
C VAL A 24 1.05 -25.71 9.75
N ARG A 25 1.41 -26.68 8.93
CA ARG A 25 2.29 -27.81 9.29
C ARG A 25 3.60 -27.70 8.54
N ILE A 26 4.71 -27.68 9.27
CA ILE A 26 6.06 -27.75 8.70
C ILE A 26 6.47 -29.21 8.70
N LEU A 27 6.93 -29.70 7.55
CA LEU A 27 7.32 -31.09 7.33
C LEU A 27 8.79 -31.17 6.95
N ASP A 28 9.45 -32.25 7.35
CA ASP A 28 10.77 -32.61 6.83
C ASP A 28 10.70 -33.08 5.36
N ASP A 29 11.85 -33.43 4.80
CA ASP A 29 12.00 -33.96 3.44
C ASP A 29 11.30 -35.33 3.23
N ARG A 30 11.00 -36.04 4.33
CA ARG A 30 10.27 -37.32 4.34
C ARG A 30 8.76 -37.15 4.57
N GLY A 31 8.29 -35.92 4.79
CA GLY A 31 6.89 -35.60 5.04
C GLY A 31 6.44 -35.75 6.50
N ASN A 32 7.36 -35.98 7.44
CA ASN A 32 7.02 -36.04 8.86
C ASN A 32 6.77 -34.62 9.41
N PRO A 33 5.69 -34.41 10.19
CA PRO A 33 5.42 -33.11 10.79
C PRO A 33 6.44 -32.80 11.89
N ILE A 34 7.07 -31.62 11.80
CA ILE A 34 7.99 -31.08 12.79
C ILE A 34 7.25 -30.09 13.70
N TYR A 35 6.50 -29.17 13.10
CA TYR A 35 5.69 -28.19 13.80
C TYR A 35 4.27 -28.16 13.27
N THR A 36 3.32 -27.87 14.16
CA THR A 36 1.95 -27.49 13.81
C THR A 36 1.66 -26.16 14.49
N LEU A 37 1.35 -25.16 13.67
CA LEU A 37 1.16 -23.78 14.08
C LEU A 37 -0.21 -23.29 13.61
N THR A 38 -0.63 -22.15 14.14
CA THR A 38 -1.84 -21.47 13.69
C THR A 38 -1.51 -20.00 13.54
N THR A 39 -2.01 -19.39 12.46
CA THR A 39 -1.81 -17.96 12.22
C THR A 39 -2.62 -17.10 13.18
N ASP A 40 -2.03 -16.00 13.63
CA ASP A 40 -2.66 -15.02 14.51
C ASP A 40 -3.59 -14.05 13.73
N GLU A 41 -4.12 -13.02 14.41
CA GLU A 41 -4.94 -11.95 13.81
C GLU A 41 -4.22 -11.15 12.70
N SER A 42 -2.89 -11.18 12.68
CA SER A 42 -2.06 -10.59 11.64
C SER A 42 -1.77 -11.57 10.51
N GLY A 43 -2.36 -12.76 10.55
CA GLY A 43 -2.11 -13.87 9.65
C GLY A 43 -0.68 -14.40 9.74
N GLU A 44 0.05 -14.16 10.82
CA GLU A 44 1.43 -14.60 10.99
C GLU A 44 1.50 -15.80 11.91
N THR A 45 2.47 -16.69 11.68
CA THR A 45 2.84 -17.72 12.66
C THR A 45 3.95 -17.24 13.58
N LEU A 46 4.10 -17.89 14.72
CA LEU A 46 5.30 -17.75 15.53
C LEU A 46 6.55 -18.13 14.72
N LYS A 47 7.66 -17.43 14.97
CA LYS A 47 8.99 -17.74 14.43
C LYS A 47 9.49 -19.04 15.02
N VAL A 48 9.79 -20.04 14.18
CA VAL A 48 10.28 -21.35 14.64
C VAL A 48 11.71 -21.62 14.19
N PRO A 49 12.55 -22.23 15.05
CA PRO A 49 13.88 -22.67 14.67
C PRO A 49 13.83 -24.01 13.91
N LEU A 50 14.64 -24.11 12.86
CA LEU A 50 14.80 -25.31 12.04
C LEU A 50 16.30 -25.60 11.85
N GLU A 51 16.66 -26.88 11.93
CA GLU A 51 18.05 -27.31 11.73
C GLU A 51 18.50 -27.04 10.29
N THR A 52 19.78 -26.71 10.13
CA THR A 52 20.38 -26.51 8.81
C THR A 52 21.91 -26.70 8.85
N LEU A 53 22.56 -26.45 7.71
CA LEU A 53 24.01 -26.49 7.55
C LEU A 53 24.64 -25.13 7.88
N ASP A 54 25.88 -25.17 8.37
CA ASP A 54 26.65 -23.97 8.70
C ASP A 54 26.81 -23.04 7.49
N LYS A 55 26.65 -21.73 7.70
CA LYS A 55 26.77 -20.74 6.61
C LYS A 55 28.11 -20.79 5.88
N SER A 56 29.17 -21.34 6.46
CA SER A 56 30.46 -21.54 5.78
C SER A 56 30.32 -22.31 4.47
N PHE A 57 29.35 -23.23 4.38
CA PHE A 57 29.08 -23.98 3.15
C PHE A 57 28.49 -23.08 2.05
N SER A 58 27.61 -22.14 2.42
CA SER A 58 27.00 -21.18 1.48
C SER A 58 27.92 -20.04 1.07
N GLN A 59 28.98 -19.80 1.85
CA GLN A 59 30.01 -18.79 1.58
C GLN A 59 31.20 -19.38 0.82
N SER A 60 31.26 -20.70 0.64
CA SER A 60 32.32 -21.38 -0.10
C SER A 60 31.86 -21.78 -1.49
N GLN A 61 32.42 -21.14 -2.51
CA GLN A 61 32.17 -21.49 -3.92
C GLN A 61 32.63 -22.92 -4.29
N TYR A 62 33.46 -23.54 -3.46
CA TYR A 62 33.99 -24.89 -3.69
C TYR A 62 33.10 -26.00 -3.11
N PHE A 63 32.08 -25.65 -2.34
CA PHE A 63 31.14 -26.63 -1.82
C PHE A 63 30.19 -27.11 -2.91
N SER A 64 30.11 -28.43 -3.11
CA SER A 64 29.34 -29.05 -4.20
C SER A 64 27.92 -29.49 -3.80
N GLY A 65 27.59 -29.44 -2.50
CA GLY A 65 26.25 -29.77 -1.99
C GLY A 65 25.31 -28.56 -1.95
N LEU A 66 24.08 -28.78 -1.47
CA LEU A 66 23.18 -27.68 -1.10
C LEU A 66 23.59 -27.18 0.29
N PRO A 67 23.93 -25.90 0.48
CA PRO A 67 24.45 -25.39 1.74
C PRO A 67 23.32 -25.04 2.74
N TYR A 68 22.22 -25.77 2.67
CA TYR A 68 21.01 -25.57 3.46
C TYR A 68 20.22 -26.87 3.53
N LEU A 69 19.27 -26.95 4.46
CA LEU A 69 18.23 -27.97 4.48
C LEU A 69 16.91 -27.42 3.92
N SER A 70 16.17 -28.30 3.24
CA SER A 70 14.86 -27.99 2.65
C SER A 70 13.73 -28.51 3.53
N TYR A 71 12.67 -27.73 3.64
CA TYR A 71 11.44 -28.11 4.34
C TYR A 71 10.21 -27.97 3.43
N ASN A 72 9.11 -28.59 3.83
CA ASN A 72 7.81 -28.44 3.16
C ASN A 72 6.81 -27.81 4.13
N VAL A 73 5.84 -27.07 3.59
CA VAL A 73 4.79 -26.42 4.38
C VAL A 73 3.43 -26.76 3.80
N LEU A 74 2.53 -27.25 4.66
CA LEU A 74 1.12 -27.48 4.35
C LEU A 74 0.27 -26.48 5.12
N ALA A 75 -0.49 -25.64 4.43
CA ALA A 75 -1.39 -24.66 5.01
C ALA A 75 -2.86 -24.98 4.69
N GLN A 76 -3.71 -24.99 5.71
CA GLN A 76 -5.11 -25.38 5.64
C GLN A 76 -5.98 -24.48 6.51
N GLY A 77 -7.14 -24.06 5.99
CA GLY A 77 -8.10 -23.25 6.71
C GLY A 77 -9.53 -23.47 6.20
N ALA A 78 -10.52 -23.28 7.08
CA ALA A 78 -11.92 -23.41 6.69
C ALA A 78 -12.29 -22.38 5.61
N GLY A 79 -12.91 -22.83 4.51
CA GLY A 79 -13.30 -21.97 3.40
C GLY A 79 -12.19 -21.67 2.39
N PHE A 80 -11.01 -22.28 2.52
CA PHE A 80 -9.87 -22.08 1.62
C PHE A 80 -9.37 -23.38 1.00
N ASN A 81 -8.81 -23.28 -0.20
CA ASN A 81 -8.04 -24.34 -0.82
C ASN A 81 -6.77 -24.62 -0.02
N THR A 82 -6.32 -25.87 -0.04
CA THR A 82 -5.08 -26.29 0.63
C THR A 82 -3.89 -25.82 -0.17
N LEU A 83 -2.89 -25.24 0.50
CA LEU A 83 -1.64 -24.82 -0.11
C LEU A 83 -0.50 -25.70 0.40
N TYR A 84 0.22 -26.34 -0.52
CA TYR A 84 1.36 -27.18 -0.22
C TYR A 84 2.62 -26.65 -0.92
N ILE A 85 3.55 -26.11 -0.15
CA ILE A 85 4.80 -25.52 -0.65
C ILE A 85 5.95 -26.47 -0.34
N THR A 86 6.79 -26.74 -1.32
CA THR A 86 7.88 -27.73 -1.22
C THR A 86 9.24 -27.14 -1.49
N GLN A 87 10.28 -27.78 -0.93
CA GLN A 87 11.69 -27.41 -1.12
C GLN A 87 12.04 -25.99 -0.66
N ILE A 88 11.54 -25.58 0.50
CA ILE A 88 11.80 -24.28 1.13
C ILE A 88 13.20 -24.29 1.75
N PRO A 89 14.17 -23.51 1.24
CA PRO A 89 15.52 -23.46 1.79
C PRO A 89 15.55 -22.75 3.15
N ILE A 90 16.25 -23.31 4.13
CA ILE A 90 16.50 -22.66 5.43
C ILE A 90 18.00 -22.49 5.62
N TYR A 91 18.46 -21.26 5.81
CA TYR A 91 19.88 -20.93 5.95
C TYR A 91 20.26 -20.59 7.38
N ASP A 92 21.50 -20.89 7.76
CA ASP A 92 22.05 -20.62 9.09
C ASP A 92 22.00 -19.13 9.46
N GLY A 93 21.39 -18.83 10.60
CA GLY A 93 21.23 -17.49 11.14
C GLY A 93 20.17 -16.64 10.45
N GLU A 94 19.59 -17.10 9.34
CA GLU A 94 18.62 -16.34 8.55
C GLU A 94 17.18 -16.63 8.95
N THR A 95 16.33 -15.60 8.83
CA THR A 95 14.87 -15.75 8.94
C THR A 95 14.26 -15.79 7.55
N ALA A 96 13.70 -16.93 7.15
CA ALA A 96 12.85 -17.06 5.99
C ALA A 96 11.42 -16.59 6.33
N ILE A 97 10.89 -15.68 5.53
CA ILE A 97 9.51 -15.19 5.60
C ILE A 97 8.78 -15.76 4.39
N LEU A 98 7.89 -16.72 4.64
CA LEU A 98 7.16 -17.46 3.61
C LEU A 98 5.75 -16.88 3.43
N PRO A 99 5.43 -16.28 2.27
CA PRO A 99 4.06 -15.90 1.96
C PRO A 99 3.20 -17.14 1.71
N LEU A 100 2.03 -17.18 2.33
CA LEU A 100 1.00 -18.19 2.12
C LEU A 100 -0.24 -17.51 1.51
N GLU A 101 -0.33 -17.50 0.18
CA GLU A 101 -1.49 -16.96 -0.52
C GLU A 101 -2.59 -18.03 -0.64
N LEU A 102 -3.58 -17.99 0.24
CA LEU A 102 -4.70 -18.93 0.20
C LEU A 102 -5.82 -18.43 -0.70
N VAL A 103 -6.29 -19.30 -1.58
CA VAL A 103 -7.42 -19.06 -2.48
C VAL A 103 -8.72 -19.53 -1.81
N PRO A 104 -9.75 -18.67 -1.68
CA PRO A 104 -11.05 -19.09 -1.16
C PRO A 104 -11.68 -20.20 -2.02
N MET A 105 -12.41 -21.11 -1.37
CA MET A 105 -13.20 -22.13 -2.08
C MET A 105 -14.36 -21.49 -2.84
N GLN A 106 -14.69 -22.02 -4.00
CA GLN A 106 -15.84 -21.54 -4.78
C GLN A 106 -17.17 -21.90 -4.08
N PRO A 107 -18.26 -21.14 -4.26
CA PRO A 107 -19.53 -21.38 -3.54
C PRO A 107 -20.12 -22.80 -3.70
N MET A 108 -19.85 -23.49 -4.80
CA MET A 108 -20.32 -24.86 -5.05
C MET A 108 -19.28 -25.94 -4.69
N GLN A 109 -18.08 -25.53 -4.31
CA GLN A 109 -16.97 -26.42 -4.00
C GLN A 109 -17.15 -27.04 -2.61
N ARG A 110 -17.25 -28.37 -2.54
CA ARG A 110 -17.49 -29.10 -1.28
C ARG A 110 -16.23 -29.58 -0.58
N ARG A 111 -15.10 -29.64 -1.29
CA ARG A 111 -13.80 -30.10 -0.77
C ARG A 111 -12.70 -29.16 -1.25
N PRO A 112 -11.71 -28.84 -0.40
CA PRO A 112 -10.60 -27.99 -0.80
C PRO A 112 -9.80 -28.68 -1.91
N GLU A 113 -9.42 -27.93 -2.91
CA GLU A 113 -8.42 -28.35 -3.89
C GLU A 113 -7.03 -28.08 -3.33
N GLU A 114 -6.03 -28.85 -3.77
CA GLU A 114 -4.65 -28.70 -3.34
C GLU A 114 -3.84 -27.96 -4.41
N THR A 115 -3.32 -26.78 -4.05
CA THR A 115 -2.35 -26.04 -4.85
C THR A 115 -0.95 -26.41 -4.40
N LYS A 116 -0.11 -26.90 -5.32
CA LYS A 116 1.29 -27.23 -5.05
C LYS A 116 2.22 -26.18 -5.61
N LEU A 117 3.10 -25.64 -4.77
CA LEU A 117 4.19 -24.74 -5.17
C LEU A 117 5.54 -25.39 -4.90
N PHE A 118 6.47 -25.20 -5.84
CA PHE A 118 7.83 -25.72 -5.74
C PHE A 118 8.82 -24.55 -5.74
N ILE A 119 9.63 -24.45 -4.69
CA ILE A 119 10.57 -23.32 -4.51
C ILE A 119 11.97 -23.65 -5.07
N GLY A 120 12.51 -24.81 -4.69
CA GLY A 120 13.78 -25.30 -5.18
C GLY A 120 15.00 -24.46 -4.79
N LYS A 121 16.11 -24.73 -5.46
CA LYS A 121 17.41 -24.07 -5.22
C LYS A 121 17.50 -22.69 -5.88
N PRO A 122 18.29 -21.76 -5.33
CA PRO A 122 18.53 -20.48 -5.98
C PRO A 122 19.37 -20.65 -7.27
N ALA A 123 19.33 -19.65 -8.13
CA ALA A 123 19.96 -19.72 -9.46
C ALA A 123 21.49 -19.71 -9.41
N VAL A 124 22.10 -19.18 -8.34
CA VAL A 124 23.53 -19.37 -8.05
C VAL A 124 23.91 -20.84 -7.83
N ALA A 125 22.96 -21.74 -7.55
CA ALA A 125 23.20 -23.18 -7.44
C ALA A 125 22.85 -23.95 -8.73
N MET A 126 22.43 -23.24 -9.78
CA MET A 126 22.09 -23.82 -11.09
C MET A 126 23.32 -23.89 -12.00
N GLN A 127 23.28 -24.82 -12.97
CA GLN A 127 24.35 -25.04 -13.93
C GLN A 127 23.95 -24.61 -15.35
N GLU A 128 22.74 -24.08 -15.52
CA GLU A 128 22.20 -23.71 -16.82
C GLU A 128 22.80 -22.38 -17.31
N THR A 129 23.16 -22.34 -18.59
CA THR A 129 23.65 -21.14 -19.26
C THR A 129 22.55 -20.09 -19.40
N ARG A 130 22.89 -18.82 -19.21
CA ARG A 130 21.98 -17.68 -19.39
C ARG A 130 22.30 -16.93 -20.69
N SER A 131 21.28 -16.50 -21.41
CA SER A 131 21.39 -15.72 -22.65
C SER A 131 20.70 -14.36 -22.49
N GLN A 132 21.09 -13.63 -21.45
CA GLN A 132 20.50 -12.32 -21.15
C GLN A 132 20.91 -11.30 -22.21
N GLU A 133 19.97 -10.90 -23.05
CA GLU A 133 20.14 -9.85 -24.05
C GLU A 133 19.60 -8.51 -23.54
N GLY A 134 20.27 -7.40 -23.87
CA GLY A 134 19.82 -6.06 -23.55
C GLY A 134 20.48 -5.01 -24.44
N GLU A 135 19.81 -3.88 -24.60
CA GLU A 135 20.35 -2.72 -25.33
C GLU A 135 21.42 -2.01 -24.48
N THR A 136 22.62 -1.86 -25.06
CA THR A 136 23.72 -1.09 -24.46
C THR A 136 23.68 0.38 -24.87
N GLU A 137 22.93 0.70 -25.93
CA GLU A 137 22.60 2.05 -26.37
C GLU A 137 21.07 2.14 -26.60
N PRO A 138 20.39 3.17 -26.09
CA PRO A 138 18.93 3.27 -26.17
C PRO A 138 18.48 3.53 -27.62
N ASP A 139 17.62 2.66 -28.17
CA ASP A 139 16.89 2.95 -29.41
C ASP A 139 15.75 3.97 -29.16
N GLU A 140 15.12 4.50 -30.22
CA GLU A 140 14.25 5.71 -30.20
C GLU A 140 13.03 5.71 -29.23
N ARG A 141 12.71 4.60 -28.54
CA ARG A 141 11.55 4.46 -27.64
C ARG A 141 11.96 4.11 -26.22
N VAL A 142 12.50 5.11 -25.53
CA VAL A 142 12.79 5.05 -24.09
C VAL A 142 11.89 5.99 -23.31
N LEU A 143 11.61 5.64 -22.06
CA LEU A 143 10.95 6.56 -21.13
C LEU A 143 11.80 7.83 -20.97
N ARG A 144 11.13 8.99 -20.83
CA ARG A 144 11.81 10.29 -20.67
C ARG A 144 12.63 10.39 -19.38
N GLN A 145 12.34 9.54 -18.39
CA GLN A 145 13.03 9.47 -17.11
C GLN A 145 12.94 8.06 -16.53
N VAL A 146 13.84 7.75 -15.59
CA VAL A 146 13.84 6.48 -14.87
C VAL A 146 12.75 6.50 -13.79
N VAL A 147 11.85 5.53 -13.87
CA VAL A 147 10.73 5.37 -12.93
C VAL A 147 10.79 4.01 -12.26
N ILE A 148 10.43 3.95 -10.98
CA ILE A 148 10.19 2.69 -10.28
C ILE A 148 8.76 2.24 -10.61
N PRO A 149 8.55 1.09 -11.27
CA PRO A 149 7.21 0.62 -11.61
C PRO A 149 6.44 0.19 -10.35
N ASN A 150 5.19 0.58 -10.21
CA ASN A 150 4.30 0.03 -9.19
C ASN A 150 2.87 -0.12 -9.73
N PRO A 151 2.39 -1.35 -10.01
CA PRO A 151 3.12 -2.62 -9.91
C PRO A 151 4.13 -2.82 -11.07
N ILE A 152 5.07 -3.74 -10.88
CA ILE A 152 5.81 -4.39 -11.99
C ILE A 152 5.07 -5.66 -12.41
N THR A 153 4.93 -5.88 -13.72
CA THR A 153 4.25 -7.04 -14.29
C THR A 153 5.26 -8.10 -14.74
N VAL A 154 5.29 -9.24 -14.04
CA VAL A 154 6.19 -10.38 -14.30
C VAL A 154 5.46 -11.47 -15.06
N HIS A 155 5.97 -11.86 -16.23
CA HIS A 155 5.48 -13.00 -16.99
C HIS A 155 6.12 -14.31 -16.51
N LEU A 156 5.33 -15.30 -16.11
CA LEU A 156 5.78 -16.57 -15.54
C LEU A 156 6.20 -17.61 -16.60
N GLY A 157 6.91 -17.17 -17.64
CA GLY A 157 7.37 -18.04 -18.72
C GLY A 157 8.36 -17.34 -19.65
N ALA A 158 8.76 -18.03 -20.72
CA ALA A 158 9.57 -17.43 -21.78
C ALA A 158 8.77 -16.37 -22.57
N PRO A 159 9.43 -15.43 -23.24
CA PRO A 159 8.73 -14.43 -24.06
C PRO A 159 7.78 -15.07 -25.06
N GLY A 160 6.51 -14.65 -25.02
CA GLY A 160 5.45 -15.16 -25.93
C GLY A 160 4.89 -16.54 -25.57
N SER A 161 5.34 -17.16 -24.47
CA SER A 161 4.73 -18.39 -23.97
C SER A 161 3.34 -18.14 -23.38
N SER A 162 2.49 -19.18 -23.36
CA SER A 162 1.20 -19.12 -22.67
C SER A 162 1.40 -19.30 -21.16
N ALA A 163 1.86 -18.23 -20.50
CA ALA A 163 2.03 -18.18 -19.05
C ALA A 163 1.32 -16.97 -18.42
N THR A 164 1.04 -17.08 -17.12
CA THR A 164 0.35 -16.06 -16.35
C THR A 164 1.26 -14.85 -16.10
N ASN A 165 0.66 -13.65 -16.10
CA ASN A 165 1.31 -12.44 -15.62
C ASN A 165 0.94 -12.21 -14.15
N VAL A 166 1.94 -11.94 -13.31
CA VAL A 166 1.77 -11.57 -11.91
C VAL A 166 2.18 -10.12 -11.72
N GLN A 167 1.38 -9.36 -10.96
CA GLN A 167 1.68 -7.99 -10.60
C GLN A 167 2.09 -7.91 -9.13
N VAL A 168 3.26 -7.36 -8.88
CA VAL A 168 3.80 -7.16 -7.53
C VAL A 168 4.38 -5.76 -7.40
N SER A 169 4.57 -5.29 -6.17
CA SER A 169 5.35 -4.06 -5.97
C SER A 169 6.80 -4.29 -6.41
N PHE A 170 7.48 -3.25 -6.90
CA PHE A 170 8.88 -3.38 -7.30
C PHE A 170 9.81 -3.84 -6.17
N PRO A 171 9.70 -3.34 -4.93
CA PRO A 171 10.46 -3.89 -3.80
C PRO A 171 10.23 -5.38 -3.60
N ASP A 172 8.96 -5.85 -3.65
CA ASP A 172 8.63 -7.26 -3.45
C ASP A 172 9.18 -8.14 -4.58
N TYR A 173 9.17 -7.64 -5.83
CA TYR A 173 9.87 -8.25 -6.96
C TYR A 173 11.37 -8.40 -6.69
N VAL A 174 12.05 -7.33 -6.29
CA VAL A 174 13.50 -7.35 -6.04
C VAL A 174 13.85 -8.29 -4.89
N LYS A 175 13.06 -8.32 -3.80
CA LYS A 175 13.25 -9.27 -2.68
C LYS A 175 13.13 -10.72 -3.14
N ASN A 176 12.13 -11.01 -3.98
CA ASN A 176 11.94 -12.35 -4.53
C ASN A 176 13.10 -12.74 -5.44
N VAL A 177 13.49 -11.87 -6.37
CA VAL A 177 14.60 -12.13 -7.30
C VAL A 177 15.90 -12.31 -6.55
N ALA A 178 16.26 -11.44 -5.61
CA ALA A 178 17.46 -11.61 -4.80
C ALA A 178 17.43 -12.92 -4.01
N SER A 179 16.29 -13.27 -3.40
CA SER A 179 16.12 -14.54 -2.69
C SER A 179 16.11 -15.77 -3.61
N SER A 180 15.85 -15.58 -4.91
CA SER A 180 15.90 -16.60 -5.95
C SER A 180 17.30 -16.70 -6.55
N GLU A 181 18.03 -15.61 -6.65
CA GLU A 181 19.30 -15.53 -7.38
C GLU A 181 20.49 -15.94 -6.51
N ILE A 182 20.57 -15.44 -5.28
CA ILE A 182 21.77 -15.52 -4.43
C ILE A 182 21.46 -16.11 -3.05
N TYR A 183 22.52 -16.49 -2.32
CA TYR A 183 22.38 -16.94 -0.93
C TYR A 183 22.29 -15.74 0.04
N PRO A 184 21.32 -15.74 0.98
CA PRO A 184 21.13 -14.64 1.93
C PRO A 184 22.27 -14.53 2.97
N THR A 185 23.03 -15.59 3.16
CA THR A 185 24.16 -15.68 4.11
C THR A 185 25.45 -15.00 3.61
N TRP A 186 25.47 -14.48 2.38
CA TRP A 186 26.64 -13.83 1.83
C TRP A 186 27.01 -12.52 2.54
N PRO A 187 28.28 -12.07 2.46
CA PRO A 187 28.69 -10.79 3.03
C PRO A 187 27.81 -9.63 2.56
N THR A 188 27.50 -8.68 3.43
CA THR A 188 26.58 -7.56 3.13
C THR A 188 26.97 -6.77 1.88
N ASN A 189 28.26 -6.53 1.65
CA ASN A 189 28.70 -5.81 0.44
C ASN A 189 28.50 -6.62 -0.84
N ALA A 190 28.63 -7.96 -0.77
CA ALA A 190 28.31 -8.85 -1.89
C ALA A 190 26.80 -8.84 -2.16
N LEU A 191 25.96 -8.98 -1.12
CA LEU A 191 24.50 -8.88 -1.25
C LEU A 191 24.10 -7.55 -1.90
N ARG A 192 24.61 -6.41 -1.40
CA ARG A 192 24.33 -5.08 -1.95
C ARG A 192 24.73 -4.96 -3.42
N ALA A 193 25.94 -5.40 -3.80
CA ALA A 193 26.38 -5.36 -5.19
C ALA A 193 25.47 -6.17 -6.12
N ASN A 194 25.07 -7.38 -5.71
CA ASN A 194 24.12 -8.20 -6.46
C ASN A 194 22.73 -7.54 -6.54
N ILE A 195 22.23 -6.98 -5.44
CA ILE A 195 20.92 -6.31 -5.42
C ILE A 195 20.91 -5.05 -6.29
N TYR A 196 21.99 -4.26 -6.33
CA TYR A 196 22.12 -3.15 -7.27
C TYR A 196 22.06 -3.62 -8.73
N ALA A 197 22.73 -4.73 -9.07
CA ALA A 197 22.66 -5.30 -10.41
C ALA A 197 21.23 -5.81 -10.75
N ILE A 198 20.53 -6.39 -9.77
CA ILE A 198 19.15 -6.88 -9.91
C ILE A 198 18.18 -5.70 -10.18
N ILE A 199 18.26 -4.65 -9.36
CA ILE A 199 17.43 -3.45 -9.51
C ILE A 199 17.70 -2.78 -10.85
N THR A 200 18.97 -2.57 -11.17
CA THR A 200 19.35 -1.85 -12.40
C THR A 200 18.93 -2.62 -13.65
N PHE A 201 19.07 -3.95 -13.66
CA PHE A 201 18.58 -4.79 -14.76
C PHE A 201 17.07 -4.62 -14.98
N ALA A 202 16.28 -4.68 -13.91
CA ALA A 202 14.83 -4.54 -14.00
C ALA A 202 14.41 -3.14 -14.45
N LEU A 203 15.06 -2.10 -13.93
CA LEU A 203 14.80 -0.72 -14.36
C LEU A 203 15.24 -0.46 -15.79
N ASN A 204 16.30 -1.12 -16.28
CA ASN A 204 16.69 -1.05 -17.68
C ASN A 204 15.58 -1.63 -18.59
N ARG A 205 14.99 -2.78 -18.23
CA ARG A 205 13.85 -3.38 -18.97
C ARG A 205 12.65 -2.43 -19.05
N VAL A 206 12.34 -1.76 -17.94
CA VAL A 206 11.22 -0.81 -17.86
C VAL A 206 11.53 0.46 -18.64
N TYR A 207 12.72 1.03 -18.43
CA TYR A 207 13.15 2.29 -19.06
C TYR A 207 13.24 2.20 -20.58
N THR A 208 13.72 1.06 -21.10
CA THR A 208 13.81 0.79 -22.54
C THR A 208 12.50 0.27 -23.13
N GLU A 209 11.45 0.15 -22.31
CA GLU A 209 10.19 -0.49 -22.69
C GLU A 209 10.44 -1.84 -23.39
N TRP A 210 11.42 -2.63 -22.93
CA TRP A 210 11.98 -3.74 -23.71
C TRP A 210 10.90 -4.69 -24.23
N TYR A 211 9.98 -5.12 -23.36
CA TYR A 211 8.87 -5.98 -23.77
C TYR A 211 7.68 -5.17 -24.33
N ARG A 212 7.36 -4.01 -23.73
CA ARG A 212 6.20 -3.18 -24.11
C ARG A 212 6.30 -2.64 -25.54
N SER A 213 7.46 -2.12 -25.93
CA SER A 213 7.76 -1.63 -27.28
C SER A 213 7.66 -2.72 -28.35
N ARG A 214 7.87 -3.98 -27.95
CA ARG A 214 7.76 -5.19 -28.78
C ARG A 214 6.35 -5.80 -28.78
N GLY A 215 5.37 -5.10 -28.20
CA GLY A 215 3.95 -5.49 -28.23
C GLY A 215 3.49 -6.41 -27.08
N TYR A 216 4.35 -6.69 -26.11
CA TYR A 216 3.97 -7.47 -24.94
C TYR A 216 3.26 -6.62 -23.88
N ASN A 217 2.46 -7.25 -23.04
CA ASN A 217 1.68 -6.61 -21.97
C ASN A 217 2.31 -6.76 -20.57
N TYR A 218 3.58 -7.15 -20.51
CA TYR A 218 4.36 -7.34 -19.28
C TYR A 218 5.69 -6.59 -19.38
N ASP A 219 6.36 -6.42 -18.24
CA ASP A 219 7.56 -5.60 -18.12
C ASP A 219 8.84 -6.45 -18.08
N ILE A 220 8.74 -7.69 -17.57
CA ILE A 220 9.87 -8.61 -17.41
C ILE A 220 9.39 -10.07 -17.34
N THR A 221 10.23 -11.04 -17.69
CA THR A 221 9.95 -12.48 -17.52
C THR A 221 10.64 -13.05 -16.27
N ASN A 222 10.19 -14.22 -15.81
CA ASN A 222 10.84 -14.95 -14.71
C ASN A 222 11.89 -15.98 -15.17
N SER A 223 12.14 -16.06 -16.48
CA SER A 223 13.01 -17.07 -17.09
C SER A 223 14.46 -16.60 -17.02
N THR A 224 15.32 -17.37 -16.36
CA THR A 224 16.77 -17.12 -16.25
C THR A 224 17.49 -17.09 -17.59
N ALA A 225 16.89 -17.67 -18.64
CA ALA A 225 17.43 -17.62 -19.99
C ALA A 225 17.41 -16.19 -20.55
N TYR A 226 16.38 -15.39 -20.22
CA TYR A 226 16.14 -14.07 -20.79
C TYR A 226 16.32 -12.94 -19.78
N ASP A 227 15.88 -13.16 -18.55
CA ASP A 227 15.83 -12.18 -17.47
C ASP A 227 16.37 -12.78 -16.16
N GLN A 228 15.77 -12.39 -15.03
CA GLN A 228 16.20 -12.72 -13.68
C GLN A 228 15.31 -13.83 -13.11
N TYR A 229 15.87 -14.67 -12.25
CA TYR A 229 15.11 -15.75 -11.66
C TYR A 229 14.08 -15.21 -10.68
N TYR A 230 12.80 -15.46 -10.96
CA TYR A 230 11.68 -15.13 -10.07
C TYR A 230 10.81 -16.37 -9.85
N VAL A 231 10.48 -16.64 -8.59
CA VAL A 231 9.67 -17.80 -8.20
C VAL A 231 8.47 -17.32 -7.39
N HIS A 232 7.28 -17.41 -7.98
CA HIS A 232 6.04 -17.03 -7.31
C HIS A 232 5.85 -17.81 -6.00
N GLY A 233 5.60 -17.09 -4.89
CA GLY A 233 5.44 -17.69 -3.55
C GLY A 233 6.74 -18.14 -2.87
N ARG A 234 7.93 -17.85 -3.42
CA ARG A 234 9.20 -18.13 -2.73
C ARG A 234 9.35 -17.31 -1.44
N PRO A 235 9.90 -17.90 -0.36
CA PRO A 235 10.26 -17.15 0.84
C PRO A 235 11.29 -16.06 0.53
N ILE A 236 11.14 -14.92 1.20
CA ILE A 236 12.16 -13.88 1.25
C ILE A 236 12.96 -14.02 2.54
N TYR A 237 14.20 -13.53 2.54
CA TYR A 237 15.07 -13.59 3.72
C TYR A 237 15.27 -12.22 4.33
N GLU A 238 15.31 -12.15 5.65
CA GLU A 238 15.35 -10.89 6.40
C GLU A 238 16.57 -10.02 6.05
N SER A 239 17.75 -10.62 5.87
CA SER A 239 18.97 -9.93 5.42
C SER A 239 18.78 -9.24 4.07
N ILE A 240 18.23 -9.96 3.08
CA ILE A 240 17.92 -9.44 1.75
C ILE A 240 16.83 -8.36 1.84
N SER A 241 15.74 -8.64 2.57
CA SER A 241 14.61 -7.73 2.70
C SER A 241 15.05 -6.36 3.22
N ARG A 242 15.88 -6.33 4.27
CA ARG A 242 16.43 -5.10 4.84
C ARG A 242 17.27 -4.30 3.84
N ILE A 243 18.12 -4.97 3.06
CA ILE A 243 18.94 -4.30 2.05
C ILE A 243 18.05 -3.72 0.96
N VAL A 244 17.10 -4.50 0.43
CA VAL A 244 16.20 -4.03 -0.63
C VAL A 244 15.36 -2.84 -0.15
N ASP A 245 14.83 -2.89 1.06
CA ASP A 245 14.05 -1.79 1.64
C ASP A 245 14.83 -0.46 1.69
N GLU A 246 16.16 -0.52 1.78
CA GLU A 246 17.03 0.66 1.80
C GLU A 246 17.31 1.21 0.39
N ILE A 247 17.56 0.32 -0.59
CA ILE A 247 18.16 0.69 -1.88
C ILE A 247 17.28 0.45 -3.10
N PHE A 248 16.02 -0.01 -2.96
CA PHE A 248 15.17 -0.34 -4.12
C PHE A 248 14.94 0.82 -5.11
N ASN A 249 15.13 2.07 -4.68
CA ASN A 249 15.01 3.26 -5.51
C ASN A 249 16.36 3.78 -6.05
N GLU A 250 17.42 3.01 -5.87
CA GLU A 250 18.78 3.31 -6.31
C GLU A 250 19.20 2.37 -7.43
N TYR A 251 19.93 2.89 -8.42
CA TYR A 251 20.33 2.15 -9.60
C TYR A 251 21.66 2.62 -10.16
N VAL A 252 22.28 1.76 -10.97
CA VAL A 252 23.56 2.01 -11.59
C VAL A 252 23.37 2.67 -12.96
N ARG A 253 24.12 3.73 -13.25
CA ARG A 253 24.20 4.35 -14.57
C ARG A 253 25.64 4.77 -14.87
N ARG A 254 25.96 5.06 -16.14
CA ARG A 254 27.23 5.72 -16.48
C ARG A 254 27.14 7.21 -16.22
N GLN A 255 28.25 7.82 -15.79
CA GLN A 255 28.34 9.27 -15.62
C GLN A 255 27.93 10.02 -16.90
N GLY A 256 27.07 11.01 -16.75
CA GLY A 256 26.55 11.81 -17.86
C GLY A 256 25.42 11.15 -18.67
N GLN A 257 25.02 9.91 -18.34
CA GLN A 257 23.85 9.25 -18.92
C GLN A 257 22.70 9.23 -17.93
N ASN A 258 21.45 9.29 -18.42
CA ASN A 258 20.26 9.15 -17.57
C ASN A 258 19.78 7.70 -17.47
N ALA A 259 20.07 6.88 -18.48
CA ALA A 259 19.58 5.51 -18.60
C ALA A 259 20.20 4.56 -17.54
N PRO A 260 19.42 3.63 -16.96
CA PRO A 260 19.96 2.56 -16.14
C PRO A 260 20.88 1.68 -16.98
N TYR A 261 22.08 1.39 -16.46
CA TYR A 261 23.05 0.57 -17.16
C TYR A 261 22.58 -0.89 -17.24
N PHE A 262 22.75 -1.55 -18.37
CA PHE A 262 22.38 -2.97 -18.50
C PHE A 262 23.34 -3.87 -17.72
N THR A 263 22.99 -4.16 -16.47
CA THR A 263 23.77 -4.97 -15.53
C THR A 263 23.47 -6.46 -15.69
N SER A 264 23.95 -7.08 -16.78
CA SER A 264 23.91 -8.54 -16.89
C SER A 264 24.74 -9.20 -15.79
N PHE A 265 24.39 -10.42 -15.38
CA PHE A 265 25.11 -11.18 -14.37
C PHE A 265 24.87 -12.69 -14.50
N CYS A 266 25.77 -13.47 -13.93
CA CYS A 266 25.70 -14.92 -13.91
C CYS A 266 26.35 -15.48 -12.64
N ASN A 267 26.14 -16.78 -12.39
CA ASN A 267 26.72 -17.48 -11.26
C ASN A 267 28.25 -17.24 -11.16
N GLY A 268 28.98 -17.34 -12.28
CA GLY A 268 30.40 -16.98 -12.37
C GLY A 268 31.40 -18.03 -11.89
N THR A 269 30.96 -19.24 -11.54
CA THR A 269 31.80 -20.42 -11.24
C THR A 269 31.55 -21.55 -12.24
N THR A 270 30.28 -21.92 -12.47
CA THR A 270 29.88 -22.93 -13.46
C THR A 270 29.57 -22.33 -14.83
N VAL A 271 29.19 -21.05 -14.86
CA VAL A 271 28.83 -20.30 -16.08
C VAL A 271 29.53 -18.94 -16.04
N THR A 272 30.24 -18.59 -17.10
CA THR A 272 30.87 -17.27 -17.29
C THR A 272 30.01 -16.40 -18.23
N CYS A 273 29.99 -15.10 -17.98
CA CYS A 273 29.25 -14.11 -18.76
C CYS A 273 30.06 -12.81 -18.85
N GLN A 274 29.67 -11.90 -19.76
CA GLN A 274 30.27 -10.56 -19.86
C GLN A 274 29.96 -9.68 -18.64
N GLY A 275 28.90 -10.02 -17.92
CA GLY A 275 28.43 -9.30 -16.75
C GLY A 275 29.15 -9.68 -15.46
N MET A 276 28.52 -9.31 -14.34
CA MET A 276 29.08 -9.59 -13.01
C MET A 276 29.01 -11.09 -12.66
N SER A 277 30.11 -11.59 -12.09
CA SER A 277 30.15 -12.91 -11.43
C SER A 277 29.56 -12.80 -10.03
N GLN A 278 28.41 -13.44 -9.80
CA GLN A 278 27.72 -13.43 -8.51
C GLN A 278 28.64 -13.97 -7.40
N TRP A 279 29.28 -15.13 -7.60
CA TRP A 279 30.27 -15.67 -6.64
C TRP A 279 31.51 -14.79 -6.49
N GLY A 280 31.97 -14.16 -7.57
CA GLY A 280 33.12 -13.26 -7.52
C GLY A 280 32.89 -12.04 -6.60
N THR A 281 31.64 -11.61 -6.43
CA THR A 281 31.29 -10.56 -5.46
C THR A 281 31.61 -10.95 -4.01
N VAL A 282 31.50 -12.23 -3.65
CA VAL A 282 31.83 -12.73 -2.30
C VAL A 282 33.31 -12.55 -2.03
N THR A 283 34.16 -13.01 -2.95
CA THR A 283 35.62 -12.86 -2.84
C THR A 283 36.06 -11.40 -2.77
N LEU A 284 35.43 -10.51 -3.52
CA LEU A 284 35.75 -9.08 -3.47
C LEU A 284 35.27 -8.42 -2.17
N ALA A 285 34.09 -8.80 -1.67
CA ALA A 285 33.59 -8.33 -0.39
C ALA A 285 34.46 -8.78 0.79
N GLU A 286 34.97 -10.01 0.77
CA GLU A 286 35.92 -10.53 1.78
C GLU A 286 37.26 -9.77 1.77
N ARG A 287 37.64 -9.18 0.63
CA ARG A 287 38.80 -8.25 0.53
C ARG A 287 38.48 -6.84 1.03
N GLY A 288 37.27 -6.59 1.53
CA GLY A 288 36.85 -5.32 2.09
C GLY A 288 36.35 -4.29 1.07
N LEU A 289 36.13 -4.68 -0.19
CA LEU A 289 35.62 -3.75 -1.20
C LEU A 289 34.17 -3.34 -0.88
N SER A 290 33.87 -2.07 -1.12
CA SER A 290 32.52 -1.52 -1.08
C SER A 290 31.65 -2.02 -2.25
N PRO A 291 30.32 -1.93 -2.17
CA PRO A 291 29.44 -2.36 -3.27
C PRO A 291 29.76 -1.70 -4.62
N LEU A 292 30.09 -0.41 -4.63
CA LEU A 292 30.45 0.30 -5.87
C LEU A 292 31.80 -0.15 -6.44
N GLU A 293 32.79 -0.44 -5.59
CA GLU A 293 34.09 -0.98 -6.03
C GLU A 293 33.95 -2.40 -6.60
N ILE A 294 33.08 -3.22 -6.00
CA ILE A 294 32.70 -4.54 -6.52
C ILE A 294 32.07 -4.38 -7.91
N LEU A 295 31.05 -3.53 -8.06
CA LEU A 295 30.39 -3.29 -9.33
C LEU A 295 31.38 -2.78 -10.41
N ARG A 296 32.25 -1.83 -10.06
CA ARG A 296 33.31 -1.31 -10.95
C ARG A 296 34.38 -2.34 -11.29
N SER A 297 34.42 -3.49 -10.62
CA SER A 297 35.32 -4.60 -11.00
C SER A 297 34.78 -5.40 -12.19
N TYR A 298 33.48 -5.31 -12.47
CA TYR A 298 32.81 -6.03 -13.56
C TYR A 298 32.24 -5.12 -14.64
N TYR A 299 31.80 -3.91 -14.27
CA TYR A 299 31.19 -2.93 -15.17
C TYR A 299 32.14 -1.73 -15.41
N PRO A 300 31.84 -0.85 -16.39
CA PRO A 300 32.68 0.30 -16.71
C PRO A 300 33.06 1.15 -15.48
N LYS A 301 34.28 1.69 -15.45
CA LYS A 301 34.80 2.40 -14.27
C LYS A 301 34.05 3.70 -13.96
N ASP A 302 33.37 4.27 -14.96
CA ASP A 302 32.59 5.50 -14.88
C ASP A 302 31.13 5.27 -14.45
N ILE A 303 30.78 4.07 -13.98
CA ILE A 303 29.48 3.87 -13.35
C ILE A 303 29.39 4.62 -12.00
N GLU A 304 28.18 5.07 -11.69
CA GLU A 304 27.77 5.64 -10.42
C GLU A 304 26.44 5.05 -9.97
N ILE A 305 26.19 5.09 -8.67
CA ILE A 305 24.89 4.75 -8.08
C ILE A 305 24.13 6.06 -7.87
N VAL A 306 22.90 6.13 -8.37
CA VAL A 306 22.01 7.28 -8.21
C VAL A 306 20.63 6.83 -7.74
N SER A 307 19.84 7.74 -7.20
CA SER A 307 18.45 7.48 -6.77
C SER A 307 17.43 8.14 -7.69
N THR A 308 16.25 7.54 -7.80
CA THR A 308 15.04 8.18 -8.33
C THR A 308 13.93 8.15 -7.28
N ASP A 309 13.18 9.24 -7.17
CA ASP A 309 12.00 9.32 -6.30
C ASP A 309 10.69 9.22 -7.09
N VAL A 310 10.79 8.99 -8.41
CA VAL A 310 9.65 8.85 -9.30
C VAL A 310 9.17 7.40 -9.27
N ILE A 311 8.09 7.14 -8.53
CA ILE A 311 7.40 5.85 -8.50
C ILE A 311 6.06 6.00 -9.20
N THR A 312 5.75 5.12 -10.15
CA THR A 312 4.46 5.17 -10.85
C THR A 312 3.31 4.85 -9.90
N ASN A 313 2.14 5.45 -10.11
CA ASN A 313 0.92 5.17 -9.35
C ASN A 313 1.03 5.37 -7.82
N VAL A 314 1.95 6.22 -7.35
CA VAL A 314 2.03 6.64 -5.95
C VAL A 314 1.58 8.10 -5.83
N VAL A 315 0.71 8.37 -4.85
CA VAL A 315 0.09 9.70 -4.67
C VAL A 315 1.05 10.71 -4.05
N THR A 316 2.05 10.27 -3.26
CA THR A 316 3.01 11.18 -2.61
C THR A 316 4.43 10.64 -2.58
N SER A 317 5.39 11.52 -2.89
CA SER A 317 6.82 11.22 -2.77
C SER A 317 7.27 11.14 -1.31
N TYR A 318 8.32 10.36 -1.06
CA TYR A 318 8.95 10.26 0.25
C TYR A 318 9.50 11.63 0.71
N PRO A 319 9.33 12.04 1.98
CA PRO A 319 9.71 13.38 2.48
C PRO A 319 11.23 13.64 2.56
N GLY A 320 12.06 12.75 2.04
CA GLY A 320 13.53 12.85 2.05
C GLY A 320 14.18 12.59 3.42
N THR A 321 13.41 12.54 4.51
CA THR A 321 13.90 12.25 5.87
C THR A 321 13.05 11.19 6.56
N ALA A 322 13.70 10.27 7.27
CA ALA A 322 13.03 9.17 7.93
C ALA A 322 12.34 9.64 9.22
N LEU A 323 11.05 9.30 9.38
CA LEU A 323 10.26 9.65 10.56
C LEU A 323 10.47 8.61 11.65
N ARG A 324 10.63 9.06 12.89
CA ARG A 324 10.89 8.23 14.07
C ARG A 324 10.37 8.93 15.32
N VAL A 325 10.47 8.29 16.48
CA VAL A 325 10.10 8.92 17.76
C VAL A 325 10.79 10.28 17.91
N GLY A 326 10.00 11.31 18.21
CA GLY A 326 10.43 12.71 18.28
C GLY A 326 10.29 13.50 16.97
N SER A 327 9.99 12.87 15.83
CA SER A 327 9.60 13.57 14.61
C SER A 327 8.26 14.28 14.81
N THR A 328 8.10 15.46 14.22
CA THR A 328 6.85 16.23 14.25
C THR A 328 6.55 16.85 12.89
N GLY A 329 5.29 17.20 12.65
CA GLY A 329 4.83 17.92 11.46
C GLY A 329 3.95 17.05 10.54
N LEU A 330 3.58 17.60 9.37
CA LEU A 330 2.56 17.00 8.52
C LEU A 330 2.92 15.60 8.02
N ASN A 331 4.20 15.30 7.79
CA ASN A 331 4.59 13.95 7.37
C ASN A 331 4.22 12.90 8.43
N VAL A 332 4.29 13.27 9.72
CA VAL A 332 3.86 12.40 10.82
C VAL A 332 2.34 12.27 10.84
N GLU A 333 1.62 13.38 10.72
CA GLU A 333 0.15 13.37 10.61
C GLU A 333 -0.33 12.52 9.43
N THR A 334 0.38 12.61 8.30
CA THR A 334 0.09 11.86 7.07
C THR A 334 0.21 10.37 7.30
N ILE A 335 1.31 9.89 7.90
CA ILE A 335 1.47 8.47 8.19
C ILE A 335 0.47 8.00 9.26
N GLN A 336 0.12 8.84 10.24
CA GLN A 336 -0.88 8.51 11.26
C GLN A 336 -2.26 8.35 10.62
N LYS A 337 -2.63 9.24 9.69
CA LYS A 337 -3.86 9.15 8.89
C LYS A 337 -3.88 7.87 8.06
N TRP A 338 -2.79 7.60 7.32
CA TRP A 338 -2.70 6.40 6.48
C TRP A 338 -2.77 5.11 7.30
N LEU A 339 -1.99 5.02 8.39
CA LEU A 339 -2.04 3.89 9.32
C LEU A 339 -3.44 3.73 9.92
N GLY A 340 -4.10 4.82 10.30
CA GLY A 340 -5.47 4.80 10.79
C GLY A 340 -6.48 4.23 9.79
N ARG A 341 -6.33 4.54 8.50
CA ARG A 341 -7.17 3.98 7.44
C ARG A 341 -6.86 2.51 7.16
N VAL A 342 -5.58 2.19 7.00
CA VAL A 342 -5.11 0.81 6.77
C VAL A 342 -5.56 -0.08 7.93
N ARG A 343 -5.44 0.38 9.17
CA ARG A 343 -5.91 -0.34 10.36
C ARG A 343 -7.37 -0.83 10.27
N ARG A 344 -8.27 -0.12 9.58
CA ARG A 344 -9.67 -0.58 9.43
C ARG A 344 -9.76 -1.96 8.78
N ASN A 345 -8.83 -2.27 7.88
CA ASN A 345 -8.72 -3.56 7.20
C ASN A 345 -7.71 -4.49 7.90
N TYR A 346 -6.81 -3.93 8.72
CA TYR A 346 -5.74 -4.62 9.44
C TYR A 346 -5.81 -4.29 10.95
N PRO A 347 -6.82 -4.79 11.70
CA PRO A 347 -7.12 -4.37 13.07
C PRO A 347 -6.03 -4.69 14.09
N ALA A 348 -5.12 -5.61 13.75
CA ALA A 348 -3.94 -5.93 14.55
C ALA A 348 -2.96 -4.76 14.67
N ILE A 349 -3.02 -3.77 13.76
CA ILE A 349 -2.30 -2.51 13.92
C ILE A 349 -2.93 -1.75 15.10
N PRO A 350 -2.16 -1.42 16.16
CA PRO A 350 -2.69 -0.75 17.33
C PRO A 350 -3.24 0.64 16.99
N VAL A 351 -4.17 1.13 17.83
CA VAL A 351 -4.67 2.50 17.74
C VAL A 351 -3.54 3.46 18.09
N ILE A 352 -3.39 4.51 17.29
CA ILE A 352 -2.44 5.59 17.55
C ILE A 352 -3.11 6.57 18.52
N THR A 353 -2.51 6.77 19.68
CA THR A 353 -2.97 7.69 20.74
C THR A 353 -2.12 8.95 20.85
N ASP A 354 -1.02 9.04 20.10
CA ASP A 354 -0.17 10.22 20.06
C ASP A 354 -0.95 11.41 19.47
N GLU A 355 -0.56 12.63 19.88
CA GLU A 355 -1.10 13.84 19.26
C GLU A 355 -0.84 13.85 17.75
N THR A 356 -1.83 14.36 17.01
CA THR A 356 -1.75 14.50 15.56
C THR A 356 -0.50 15.28 15.17
N GLY A 357 0.30 14.70 14.26
CA GLY A 357 1.54 15.31 13.80
C GLY A 357 2.72 15.14 14.74
N THR A 358 2.60 14.37 15.83
CA THR A 358 3.70 14.05 16.75
C THR A 358 3.96 12.56 16.79
N PHE A 359 5.20 12.15 16.50
CA PHE A 359 5.58 10.75 16.43
C PHE A 359 6.07 10.31 17.81
N GLY A 360 5.17 9.72 18.59
CA GLY A 360 5.46 9.15 19.91
C GLY A 360 5.52 7.62 19.88
N ASP A 361 5.39 7.02 21.05
CA ASP A 361 5.50 5.57 21.22
C ASP A 361 4.32 4.82 20.57
N SER A 362 3.09 5.36 20.61
CA SER A 362 1.95 4.66 20.00
C SER A 362 2.02 4.64 18.47
N THR A 363 2.53 5.71 17.85
CA THR A 363 2.82 5.76 16.41
C THR A 363 3.94 4.78 16.07
N LYS A 364 5.00 4.70 16.89
CA LYS A 364 6.08 3.74 16.70
C LYS A 364 5.58 2.29 16.72
N GLU A 365 4.78 1.93 17.72
CA GLU A 365 4.24 0.57 17.84
C GLU A 365 3.31 0.23 16.66
N ALA A 366 2.50 1.19 16.19
CA ALA A 366 1.69 1.03 14.98
C ALA A 366 2.56 0.82 13.74
N VAL A 367 3.66 1.56 13.59
CA VAL A 367 4.63 1.40 12.50
C VAL A 367 5.34 0.05 12.56
N ILE A 368 5.81 -0.39 13.74
CA ILE A 368 6.43 -1.71 13.91
C ILE A 368 5.46 -2.81 13.49
N LYS A 369 4.20 -2.72 13.94
CA LYS A 369 3.19 -3.73 13.62
C LYS A 369 2.85 -3.73 12.13
N PHE A 370 2.71 -2.55 11.52
CA PHE A 370 2.58 -2.40 10.07
C PHE A 370 3.76 -3.04 9.33
N GLN A 371 5.00 -2.72 9.72
CA GLN A 371 6.21 -3.25 9.09
C GLN A 371 6.27 -4.78 9.14
N ARG A 372 5.93 -5.39 10.28
CA ARG A 372 5.83 -6.86 10.40
C ARG A 372 4.82 -7.44 9.43
N ILE A 373 3.58 -6.94 9.47
CA ILE A 373 2.46 -7.40 8.62
C ILE A 373 2.82 -7.40 7.14
N PHE A 374 3.62 -6.41 6.69
CA PHE A 374 3.97 -6.21 5.28
C PHE A 374 5.42 -6.60 4.94
N GLY A 375 6.09 -7.38 5.78
CA GLY A 375 7.42 -7.94 5.47
C GLY A 375 8.54 -6.91 5.33
N LEU A 376 8.40 -5.77 6.01
CA LEU A 376 9.41 -4.71 6.12
C LEU A 376 10.26 -4.90 7.39
N ALA A 377 11.41 -4.24 7.44
CA ALA A 377 12.22 -4.18 8.66
C ALA A 377 11.40 -3.59 9.83
N PRO A 378 11.15 -4.32 10.94
CA PRO A 378 10.26 -3.89 12.01
C PRO A 378 10.99 -3.01 13.05
N ASP A 379 11.58 -1.91 12.60
CA ASP A 379 12.41 -1.00 13.40
C ASP A 379 11.64 0.20 13.98
N GLY A 380 10.38 0.40 13.56
CA GLY A 380 9.54 1.52 13.98
C GLY A 380 9.91 2.85 13.33
N VAL A 381 10.75 2.82 12.29
CA VAL A 381 11.19 3.99 11.53
C VAL A 381 10.48 4.02 10.19
N VAL A 382 9.78 5.11 9.87
CA VAL A 382 9.20 5.30 8.54
C VAL A 382 10.26 5.84 7.59
N GLY A 383 11.05 4.92 7.04
CA GLY A 383 11.94 5.14 5.91
C GLY A 383 11.23 5.05 4.55
N LYS A 384 12.00 5.07 3.46
CA LYS A 384 11.48 5.03 2.07
C LYS A 384 10.52 3.85 1.86
N SER A 385 10.96 2.62 2.15
CA SER A 385 10.17 1.40 1.96
C SER A 385 8.84 1.44 2.71
N THR A 386 8.87 1.85 3.98
CA THR A 386 7.68 1.94 4.82
C THR A 386 6.72 3.02 4.32
N TRP A 387 7.23 4.19 3.93
CA TRP A 387 6.43 5.27 3.35
C TRP A 387 5.71 4.83 2.08
N PHE A 388 6.45 4.24 1.13
CA PHE A 388 5.86 3.87 -0.16
C PHE A 388 4.89 2.68 -0.04
N LYS A 389 5.20 1.69 0.80
CA LYS A 389 4.25 0.58 1.07
C LYS A 389 2.98 1.13 1.71
N LEU A 390 3.10 2.00 2.70
CA LEU A 390 1.95 2.62 3.38
C LEU A 390 1.14 3.50 2.43
N SER A 391 1.80 4.30 1.59
CA SER A 391 1.14 5.13 0.57
C SER A 391 0.40 4.25 -0.45
N SER A 392 1.04 3.20 -0.99
CA SER A 392 0.39 2.29 -1.95
C SER A 392 -0.80 1.55 -1.36
N LEU A 393 -0.70 1.12 -0.10
CA LEU A 393 -1.78 0.43 0.59
C LEU A 393 -2.91 1.37 0.89
N TYR A 394 -2.61 2.58 1.36
CA TYR A 394 -3.60 3.64 1.52
C TYR A 394 -4.38 3.83 0.23
N THR A 395 -3.70 4.02 -0.90
CA THR A 395 -4.33 4.21 -2.22
C THR A 395 -5.14 3.01 -2.70
N ALA A 396 -4.71 1.78 -2.38
CA ALA A 396 -5.41 0.57 -2.79
C ALA A 396 -6.65 0.29 -1.94
N VAL A 397 -6.63 0.64 -0.64
CA VAL A 397 -7.78 0.48 0.26
C VAL A 397 -8.79 1.63 0.14
N THR A 398 -8.35 2.82 -0.31
CA THR A 398 -9.23 3.92 -0.71
C THR A 398 -9.73 3.66 -2.14
N ARG A 399 -10.99 3.26 -2.32
CA ARG A 399 -11.51 3.01 -3.69
C ARG A 399 -11.64 4.33 -4.47
N LEU A 400 -11.52 4.26 -5.80
CA LEU A 400 -11.80 5.39 -6.73
C LEU A 400 -13.20 6.03 -6.53
N ALA A 401 -14.18 5.27 -6.02
CA ALA A 401 -15.52 5.78 -5.69
C ALA A 401 -15.61 6.47 -4.31
N GLU A 402 -14.55 6.42 -3.49
CA GLU A 402 -14.44 7.07 -2.17
C GLU A 402 -13.68 8.42 -2.25
N LEU A 403 -13.14 8.77 -3.42
CA LEU A 403 -12.45 10.05 -3.64
C LEU A 403 -13.39 11.27 -3.64
N ASP A 404 -14.67 11.10 -4.02
CA ASP A 404 -15.71 12.10 -3.74
C ASP A 404 -16.37 11.87 -2.37
N SER A 405 -16.28 10.62 -1.89
CA SER A 405 -16.79 9.95 -0.69
C SER A 405 -16.39 10.39 0.73
N GLU A 406 -15.20 10.98 0.89
CA GLU A 406 -14.54 11.03 2.21
C GLU A 406 -13.79 12.35 2.51
N GLY A 407 -13.98 13.42 1.72
CA GLY A 407 -13.38 14.73 2.04
C GLY A 407 -11.86 14.67 2.20
N ASP A 408 -11.18 14.12 1.18
CA ASP A 408 -9.78 13.72 1.30
C ASP A 408 -8.81 14.90 1.13
N THR A 409 -7.94 15.11 2.13
CA THR A 409 -6.85 16.10 2.09
C THR A 409 -5.62 15.52 1.41
N LEU A 410 -5.13 16.21 0.37
CA LEU A 410 -3.80 16.02 -0.22
C LEU A 410 -2.70 16.14 0.84
N GLY A 411 -1.63 15.37 0.67
CA GLY A 411 -0.41 15.46 1.47
C GLY A 411 0.39 16.72 1.14
N ILE A 412 0.05 17.84 1.78
CA ILE A 412 0.66 19.15 1.50
C ILE A 412 1.14 19.84 2.77
N GLY A 413 2.38 19.49 3.17
CA GLY A 413 3.28 20.23 4.06
C GLY A 413 2.72 20.88 5.33
N THR A 414 3.55 21.64 6.03
CA THR A 414 3.08 22.51 7.12
C THR A 414 2.01 23.45 6.58
N VAL A 415 0.82 23.50 7.17
CA VAL A 415 -0.16 24.55 6.86
C VAL A 415 -0.45 25.40 8.09
N PRO A 416 -0.19 26.72 8.02
CA PRO A 416 0.48 27.42 6.92
C PRO A 416 2.00 27.13 6.87
N PRO A 417 2.60 27.00 5.68
CA PRO A 417 4.05 27.04 5.54
C PRO A 417 4.56 28.42 5.97
N SER A 418 5.72 28.49 6.63
CA SER A 418 6.39 29.77 6.91
C SER A 418 7.10 30.35 5.67
N VAL A 419 7.05 29.65 4.54
CA VAL A 419 7.75 30.00 3.31
C VAL A 419 6.96 31.04 2.51
N VAL A 420 7.65 32.10 2.11
CA VAL A 420 7.11 33.14 1.22
C VAL A 420 7.32 32.70 -0.23
N LEU A 421 6.24 32.47 -0.97
CA LEU A 421 6.31 32.15 -2.40
C LEU A 421 6.08 33.36 -3.29
N ARG A 422 6.80 33.41 -4.40
CA ARG A 422 6.73 34.46 -5.42
C ARG A 422 7.13 33.91 -6.78
N GLN A 423 6.93 34.69 -7.84
CA GLN A 423 7.33 34.30 -9.19
C GLN A 423 8.81 33.86 -9.22
N GLY A 424 9.06 32.68 -9.79
CA GLY A 424 10.37 32.02 -9.81
C GLY A 424 10.58 30.95 -8.73
N SER A 425 9.73 30.88 -7.70
CA SER A 425 9.72 29.76 -6.74
C SER A 425 9.41 28.44 -7.45
N ARG A 426 9.97 27.33 -6.95
CA ARG A 426 9.74 25.97 -7.45
C ARG A 426 9.66 24.97 -6.29
N GLY A 427 9.00 23.84 -6.49
CA GLY A 427 8.92 22.74 -5.52
C GLY A 427 7.55 22.56 -4.89
N GLN A 428 7.46 21.71 -3.86
CA GLN A 428 6.19 21.21 -3.33
C GLN A 428 5.25 22.30 -2.79
N ASP A 429 5.79 23.37 -2.20
CA ASP A 429 4.97 24.48 -1.71
C ASP A 429 4.28 25.21 -2.88
N VAL A 430 4.90 25.24 -4.06
CA VAL A 430 4.30 25.82 -5.28
C VAL A 430 3.21 24.90 -5.83
N ILE A 431 3.43 23.58 -5.85
CA ILE A 431 2.39 22.60 -6.23
C ILE A 431 1.18 22.73 -5.31
N THR A 432 1.44 22.86 -4.00
CA THR A 432 0.41 23.08 -2.96
C THR A 432 -0.41 24.34 -3.25
N LEU A 433 0.28 25.45 -3.52
CA LEU A 433 -0.36 26.71 -3.87
C LEU A 433 -1.21 26.58 -5.14
N GLN A 434 -0.65 25.98 -6.20
CA GLN A 434 -1.31 25.81 -7.49
C GLN A 434 -2.57 24.96 -7.34
N TYR A 435 -2.48 23.85 -6.61
CA TYR A 435 -3.62 23.00 -6.30
C TYR A 435 -4.72 23.74 -5.51
N LEU A 436 -4.38 24.45 -4.44
CA LEU A 436 -5.38 25.18 -3.63
C LEU A 436 -6.09 26.26 -4.47
N LEU A 437 -5.36 26.96 -5.33
CA LEU A 437 -5.92 27.97 -6.22
C LEU A 437 -6.80 27.38 -7.32
N ASP A 438 -6.41 26.23 -7.86
CA ASP A 438 -7.18 25.49 -8.86
C ASP A 438 -8.54 25.07 -8.31
N VAL A 439 -8.57 24.44 -7.13
CA VAL A 439 -9.83 24.08 -6.46
C VAL A 439 -10.68 25.31 -6.15
N ILE A 440 -10.09 26.38 -5.64
CA ILE A 440 -10.84 27.61 -5.35
C ILE A 440 -11.37 28.26 -6.64
N SER A 441 -10.68 28.13 -7.77
CA SER A 441 -11.11 28.68 -9.05
C SER A 441 -12.42 28.08 -9.57
N GLU A 442 -12.71 26.83 -9.23
CA GLU A 442 -13.96 26.16 -9.60
C GLU A 442 -15.19 26.80 -8.96
N TYR A 443 -15.03 27.36 -7.76
CA TYR A 443 -16.12 27.98 -6.98
C TYR A 443 -16.13 29.51 -7.08
N TYR A 444 -15.01 30.10 -7.50
CA TYR A 444 -14.85 31.54 -7.64
C TYR A 444 -14.43 31.86 -9.07
N SER A 445 -15.41 32.13 -9.94
CA SER A 445 -15.18 32.33 -11.39
C SER A 445 -14.26 33.51 -11.77
N GLY A 446 -13.96 34.44 -10.85
CA GLY A 446 -12.93 35.47 -11.03
C GLY A 446 -11.49 34.98 -10.79
N ILE A 447 -11.38 33.73 -10.36
CA ILE A 447 -10.27 32.80 -10.16
C ILE A 447 -9.68 32.16 -11.43
N PRO A 448 -8.58 32.59 -12.07
CA PRO A 448 -8.02 31.75 -13.14
C PRO A 448 -7.31 30.53 -12.55
N ALA A 449 -7.57 29.33 -13.06
CA ALA A 449 -6.90 28.09 -12.68
C ALA A 449 -5.41 28.10 -13.09
N PRO A 450 -4.45 27.87 -12.17
CA PRO A 450 -3.04 27.76 -12.53
C PRO A 450 -2.67 26.34 -12.99
N ALA A 451 -1.66 26.22 -13.86
CA ALA A 451 -1.05 24.93 -14.16
C ALA A 451 -0.38 24.35 -12.90
N GLN A 452 -0.52 23.04 -12.65
CA GLN A 452 0.02 22.33 -11.48
C GLN A 452 1.34 21.62 -11.82
N ASP A 453 2.37 22.41 -12.12
CA ASP A 453 3.69 21.92 -12.57
C ASP A 453 4.81 22.12 -11.52
N GLY A 454 4.47 22.70 -10.36
CA GLY A 454 5.41 23.03 -9.30
C GLY A 454 6.33 24.19 -9.62
N ILE A 455 6.00 25.00 -10.63
CA ILE A 455 6.75 26.19 -11.05
C ILE A 455 5.88 27.43 -10.91
N PHE A 456 6.30 28.38 -10.06
CA PHE A 456 5.53 29.61 -9.83
C PHE A 456 5.81 30.58 -10.99
N GLY A 457 5.10 30.37 -12.10
CA GLY A 457 5.15 31.20 -13.31
C GLY A 457 4.18 32.38 -13.30
N SER A 458 4.06 33.05 -14.45
CA SER A 458 3.14 34.19 -14.63
C SER A 458 1.67 33.80 -14.47
N GLY A 459 1.27 32.59 -14.89
CA GLY A 459 -0.07 32.06 -14.69
C GLY A 459 -0.43 31.90 -13.20
N THR A 460 0.44 31.25 -12.42
CA THR A 460 0.25 31.10 -10.98
C THR A 460 0.21 32.46 -10.26
N GLN A 461 1.02 33.42 -10.67
CA GLN A 461 0.99 34.78 -10.11
C GLN A 461 -0.34 35.49 -10.36
N GLN A 462 -0.92 35.36 -11.55
CA GLN A 462 -2.23 35.93 -11.88
C GLN A 462 -3.33 35.32 -11.00
N SER A 463 -3.32 34.00 -10.80
CA SER A 463 -4.24 33.29 -9.91
C SER A 463 -4.12 33.77 -8.46
N VAL A 464 -2.88 33.97 -7.96
CA VAL A 464 -2.65 34.51 -6.60
C VAL A 464 -3.20 35.92 -6.46
N ILE A 465 -2.93 36.82 -7.41
CA ILE A 465 -3.41 38.21 -7.38
C ILE A 465 -4.95 38.23 -7.41
N ALA A 466 -5.56 37.41 -8.27
CA ALA A 466 -7.01 37.30 -8.37
C ALA A 466 -7.63 36.78 -7.07
N PHE A 467 -7.02 35.75 -6.45
CA PHE A 467 -7.43 35.24 -5.15
C PHE A 467 -7.30 36.29 -4.04
N GLN A 468 -6.16 36.99 -3.96
CA GLN A 468 -5.95 38.05 -2.98
C GLN A 468 -7.00 39.16 -3.11
N ARG A 469 -7.34 39.57 -4.33
CA ARG A 469 -8.43 40.54 -4.59
C ARG A 469 -9.78 40.01 -4.13
N ALA A 470 -10.11 38.77 -4.49
CA ALA A 470 -11.37 38.14 -4.10
C ALA A 470 -11.52 38.06 -2.56
N MET A 471 -10.42 37.84 -1.86
CA MET A 471 -10.39 37.68 -0.40
C MET A 471 -10.05 38.97 0.37
N ARG A 472 -9.99 40.13 -0.31
CA ARG A 472 -9.66 41.44 0.25
C ARG A 472 -8.30 41.50 0.99
N LEU A 473 -7.32 40.76 0.47
CA LEU A 473 -5.92 40.83 0.86
C LEU A 473 -5.15 41.84 -0.02
N THR A 474 -3.93 42.20 0.38
CA THR A 474 -3.01 42.96 -0.48
C THR A 474 -2.72 42.17 -1.77
N PRO A 475 -3.04 42.68 -2.97
CA PRO A 475 -2.92 41.93 -4.22
C PRO A 475 -1.53 42.07 -4.84
N ASP A 476 -0.50 41.68 -4.10
CA ASP A 476 0.92 41.81 -4.47
C ASP A 476 1.45 40.60 -5.25
N GLY A 477 0.67 39.53 -5.39
CA GLY A 477 1.08 38.29 -6.06
C GLY A 477 2.09 37.46 -5.27
N ILE A 478 2.28 37.77 -3.99
CA ILE A 478 3.20 37.09 -3.07
C ILE A 478 2.38 36.29 -2.05
N VAL A 479 2.75 35.02 -1.87
CA VAL A 479 2.07 34.14 -0.93
C VAL A 479 2.86 34.12 0.37
N GLY A 480 2.57 35.09 1.23
CA GLY A 480 3.04 35.13 2.61
C GLY A 480 2.06 34.47 3.60
N PRO A 481 2.35 34.49 4.91
CA PRO A 481 1.56 33.81 5.94
C PRO A 481 0.07 34.16 5.94
N ALA A 482 -0.28 35.42 5.67
CA ALA A 482 -1.67 35.87 5.60
C ALA A 482 -2.41 35.29 4.38
N THR A 483 -1.74 35.26 3.22
CA THR A 483 -2.28 34.66 1.98
C THR A 483 -2.47 33.16 2.16
N TRP A 484 -1.49 32.47 2.76
CA TRP A 484 -1.59 31.04 3.06
C TRP A 484 -2.73 30.69 4.01
N LYS A 485 -2.84 31.42 5.13
CA LYS A 485 -3.94 31.24 6.09
C LYS A 485 -5.29 31.38 5.38
N LYS A 486 -5.43 32.39 4.52
CA LYS A 486 -6.70 32.65 3.83
C LYS A 486 -7.01 31.64 2.73
N LEU A 487 -6.01 31.18 1.98
CA LEU A 487 -6.15 30.08 1.01
C LEU A 487 -6.70 28.83 1.71
N TYR A 488 -6.11 28.49 2.85
CA TYR A 488 -6.52 27.32 3.61
C TYR A 488 -7.90 27.44 4.24
N GLU A 489 -8.24 28.59 4.85
CA GLU A 489 -9.59 28.86 5.35
C GLU A 489 -10.64 28.77 4.24
N THR A 490 -10.33 29.31 3.06
CA THR A 490 -11.24 29.29 1.90
C THR A 490 -11.43 27.88 1.38
N TYR A 491 -10.33 27.13 1.18
CA TYR A 491 -10.35 25.73 0.77
C TYR A 491 -11.13 24.85 1.76
N ARG A 492 -10.88 24.99 3.06
CA ARG A 492 -11.62 24.27 4.10
C ARG A 492 -13.11 24.65 4.15
N GLY A 493 -13.43 25.91 3.89
CA GLY A 493 -14.82 26.37 3.82
C GLY A 493 -15.60 25.75 2.67
N ILE A 494 -14.93 25.40 1.57
CA ILE A 494 -15.53 24.66 0.45
C ILE A 494 -15.91 23.23 0.88
N GLY A 495 -15.07 22.56 1.68
CA GLY A 495 -15.30 21.19 2.18
C GLY A 495 -16.38 21.04 3.27
N GLN A 496 -16.83 22.12 3.91
CA GLN A 496 -17.91 22.08 4.92
C GLN A 496 -19.33 21.97 4.32
N ASN A 497 -19.46 22.00 2.99
CA ASN A 497 -20.75 21.96 2.28
C ASN A 497 -21.07 20.62 1.59
N VAL A 498 -20.31 19.54 1.87
CA VAL A 498 -20.53 18.21 1.29
C VAL A 498 -20.57 17.14 2.40
N PRO A 499 -21.71 16.45 2.65
CA PRO A 499 -21.83 15.46 3.72
C PRO A 499 -21.50 14.03 3.27
N MET A 500 -20.76 13.29 4.10
CA MET A 500 -20.43 11.85 3.95
C MET A 500 -20.53 11.10 5.30
N PRO A 501 -20.81 9.78 5.32
CA PRO A 501 -21.25 9.05 6.50
C PRO A 501 -20.10 8.34 7.25
N GLY A 502 -20.00 8.57 8.57
CA GLY A 502 -19.05 7.89 9.46
C GLY A 502 -19.56 6.56 10.07
N PRO A 503 -18.66 5.76 10.67
CA PRO A 503 -18.93 4.39 11.11
C PRO A 503 -19.73 4.29 12.42
N SER A 504 -20.52 3.22 12.53
CA SER A 504 -21.27 2.79 13.72
C SER A 504 -20.36 2.55 14.95
N PRO A 505 -20.70 3.05 16.15
CA PRO A 505 -20.07 2.64 17.39
C PRO A 505 -20.73 1.38 17.98
N GLU A 506 -19.91 0.45 18.48
CA GLU A 506 -20.31 -0.68 19.33
C GLU A 506 -21.03 -0.25 20.63
N PRO A 507 -21.85 -1.14 21.22
CA PRO A 507 -22.74 -0.83 22.35
C PRO A 507 -22.00 -0.80 23.70
N SER A 508 -22.50 0.03 24.63
CA SER A 508 -22.12 0.08 26.05
C SER A 508 -23.37 -0.20 26.92
N PRO A 509 -23.22 -0.58 28.21
CA PRO A 509 -24.00 -1.63 28.87
C PRO A 509 -25.48 -1.30 29.06
N GLY A 510 -26.29 -2.37 29.17
CA GLY A 510 -27.75 -2.34 29.15
C GLY A 510 -28.46 -1.55 30.27
N PRO A 511 -29.79 -1.39 30.13
CA PRO A 511 -30.59 -0.42 30.88
C PRO A 511 -30.87 -0.88 32.32
N GLY A 512 -30.84 0.07 33.25
CA GLY A 512 -31.52 -0.08 34.55
C GLY A 512 -33.05 -0.15 34.36
N PRO A 513 -33.78 -0.82 35.26
CA PRO A 513 -35.21 -1.07 35.09
C PRO A 513 -36.02 0.21 35.36
N GLY A 514 -36.73 0.72 34.34
CA GLY A 514 -37.84 1.66 34.55
C GLY A 514 -37.98 2.85 33.61
N THR A 515 -37.24 2.97 32.50
CA THR A 515 -37.41 4.10 31.56
C THR A 515 -37.58 3.65 30.11
N ASP A 516 -38.66 4.12 29.45
CA ASP A 516 -39.02 3.87 28.04
C ASP A 516 -38.06 4.51 27.00
N TYR A 517 -36.85 4.88 27.43
CA TYR A 517 -35.83 5.51 26.61
C TYR A 517 -34.42 5.10 27.03
N GLN A 518 -33.49 5.14 26.08
CA GLN A 518 -32.04 5.04 26.27
C GLN A 518 -31.41 6.43 26.11
N GLU A 519 -30.41 6.75 26.93
CA GLU A 519 -29.67 8.00 26.79
C GLU A 519 -28.53 7.89 25.78
N TYR A 520 -28.37 8.92 24.94
CA TYR A 520 -27.36 8.99 23.91
C TYR A 520 -26.66 10.35 23.95
N VAL A 521 -25.33 10.36 24.07
CA VAL A 521 -24.52 11.58 24.01
C VAL A 521 -24.18 11.89 22.55
N VAL A 522 -24.66 13.04 22.06
CA VAL A 522 -24.43 13.55 20.71
C VAL A 522 -22.93 13.71 20.48
N ARG A 523 -22.41 13.03 19.46
CA ARG A 523 -21.01 13.06 19.04
C ARG A 523 -20.85 14.00 17.85
N ALA A 524 -19.60 14.40 17.59
CA ALA A 524 -19.29 15.19 16.41
C ALA A 524 -19.70 14.42 15.14
N GLY A 525 -20.53 15.05 14.30
CA GLY A 525 -21.10 14.45 13.08
C GLY A 525 -22.49 13.83 13.24
N ASP A 526 -23.05 13.78 14.45
CA ASP A 526 -24.42 13.33 14.65
C ASP A 526 -25.46 14.35 14.16
N SER A 527 -26.59 13.83 13.68
CA SER A 527 -27.82 14.59 13.45
C SER A 527 -28.99 13.83 14.07
N LEU A 528 -30.10 14.51 14.38
CA LEU A 528 -31.30 13.81 14.88
C LEU A 528 -31.76 12.71 13.92
N TRP A 529 -31.54 12.89 12.61
CA TRP A 529 -31.83 11.90 11.59
C TRP A 529 -30.93 10.66 11.69
N LEU A 530 -29.62 10.85 11.79
CA LEU A 530 -28.66 9.73 11.96
C LEU A 530 -28.89 8.97 13.26
N ILE A 531 -29.21 9.69 14.33
CA ILE A 531 -29.55 9.09 15.63
C ILE A 531 -30.87 8.32 15.52
N ALA A 532 -31.91 8.91 14.92
CA ALA A 532 -33.19 8.24 14.71
C ALA A 532 -33.04 6.93 13.92
N GLN A 533 -32.26 6.96 12.84
CA GLN A 533 -31.96 5.78 12.03
C GLN A 533 -31.21 4.71 12.81
N LYS A 534 -30.18 5.10 13.57
CA LYS A 534 -29.34 4.20 14.36
C LYS A 534 -30.12 3.46 15.44
N PHE A 535 -31.10 4.13 16.05
CA PHE A 535 -31.92 3.57 17.14
C PHE A 535 -33.30 3.14 16.68
N HIS A 536 -33.53 3.02 15.36
CA HIS A 536 -34.80 2.58 14.79
C HIS A 536 -36.03 3.37 15.31
N THR A 537 -35.89 4.69 15.40
CA THR A 537 -36.94 5.63 15.82
C THR A 537 -37.10 6.78 14.81
N THR A 538 -37.86 7.82 15.12
CA THR A 538 -38.04 8.99 14.23
C THR A 538 -37.46 10.27 14.84
N VAL A 539 -37.08 11.21 13.97
CA VAL A 539 -36.62 12.55 14.38
C VAL A 539 -37.68 13.22 15.26
N ASP A 540 -38.95 13.16 14.86
CA ASP A 540 -40.05 13.75 15.63
C ASP A 540 -40.25 13.08 16.99
N ALA A 541 -40.07 11.77 17.09
CA ALA A 541 -40.15 11.06 18.37
C ALA A 541 -39.02 11.52 19.33
N ILE A 542 -37.79 11.65 18.82
CA ILE A 542 -36.66 12.17 19.59
C ILE A 542 -36.91 13.63 19.99
N LYS A 543 -37.36 14.48 19.06
CA LYS A 543 -37.63 15.91 19.33
C LYS A 543 -38.71 16.08 20.39
N LYS A 544 -39.82 15.34 20.25
CA LYS A 544 -40.92 15.38 21.21
C LYS A 544 -40.48 14.91 22.60
N LEU A 545 -39.68 13.83 22.67
CA LEU A 545 -39.19 13.30 23.94
C LEU A 545 -38.17 14.22 24.63
N ASN A 546 -37.44 15.02 23.85
CA ASN A 546 -36.40 15.94 24.34
C ASN A 546 -36.81 17.42 24.35
N GLY A 547 -38.07 17.73 24.03
CA GLY A 547 -38.58 19.11 23.98
C GLY A 547 -37.90 20.00 22.92
N LEU A 548 -37.37 19.42 21.85
CA LEU A 548 -36.67 20.16 20.80
C LEU A 548 -37.65 20.76 19.79
N THR A 549 -37.53 22.06 19.53
CA THR A 549 -38.33 22.77 18.51
C THR A 549 -37.65 22.82 17.15
N SER A 550 -36.36 22.46 17.06
CA SER A 550 -35.57 22.43 15.83
C SER A 550 -34.73 21.14 15.74
N ASP A 551 -34.11 20.91 14.58
CA ASP A 551 -33.26 19.73 14.35
C ASP A 551 -31.80 19.94 14.81
N LEU A 552 -31.50 21.13 15.32
CA LEU A 552 -30.16 21.50 15.77
C LEU A 552 -29.84 20.83 17.11
N ILE A 553 -28.72 20.11 17.15
CA ILE A 553 -28.17 19.46 18.35
C ILE A 553 -26.69 19.83 18.52
N ASN A 554 -26.23 19.92 19.76
CA ASN A 554 -24.86 20.28 20.07
C ASN A 554 -24.04 19.04 20.47
N VAL A 555 -22.76 19.01 20.09
CA VAL A 555 -21.84 17.94 20.53
C VAL A 555 -21.72 17.96 22.05
N GLY A 556 -21.83 16.78 22.67
CA GLY A 556 -21.88 16.58 24.12
C GLY A 556 -23.29 16.69 24.71
N GLN A 557 -24.31 17.06 23.93
CA GLN A 557 -25.71 17.06 24.38
C GLN A 557 -26.19 15.63 24.64
N VAL A 558 -26.87 15.40 25.76
CA VAL A 558 -27.49 14.09 26.05
C VAL A 558 -28.93 14.10 25.56
N LEU A 559 -29.30 13.14 24.73
CA LEU A 559 -30.65 12.94 24.21
C LEU A 559 -31.27 11.66 24.78
N LYS A 560 -32.55 11.73 25.10
CA LYS A 560 -33.41 10.59 25.42
C LYS A 560 -33.95 9.99 24.13
N ILE A 561 -33.58 8.76 23.83
CA ILE A 561 -33.94 8.05 22.61
C ILE A 561 -34.95 6.95 22.93
N PRO A 562 -36.16 6.94 22.34
CA PRO A 562 -37.19 5.93 22.65
C PRO A 562 -36.70 4.50 22.41
N SER A 563 -36.96 3.57 23.33
CA SER A 563 -36.41 2.20 23.27
C SER A 563 -37.15 1.22 22.34
N SER A 564 -38.37 1.54 21.88
CA SER A 564 -39.22 0.79 20.90
C SER A 564 -40.48 1.63 20.62
N GLN A 565 -41.15 1.78 19.45
CA GLN A 565 -41.14 1.19 18.11
C GLN A 565 -41.36 2.29 17.04
N PRO A 566 -41.04 2.08 15.75
CA PRO A 566 -41.74 2.75 14.65
C PRO A 566 -42.93 1.89 14.16
N GLY A 567 -43.97 2.56 13.67
CA GLY A 567 -45.07 1.92 12.95
C GLY A 567 -44.59 1.24 11.65
N PRO A 568 -45.50 0.67 10.84
CA PRO A 568 -45.16 -0.20 9.70
C PRO A 568 -44.40 0.48 8.54
N TYR A 569 -44.11 1.78 8.66
CA TYR A 569 -43.39 2.58 7.68
C TYR A 569 -42.83 3.87 8.28
N PHE A 570 -41.91 4.50 7.56
CA PHE A 570 -41.48 5.90 7.78
C PHE A 570 -41.74 6.75 6.54
N GLU A 571 -41.76 8.07 6.67
CA GLU A 571 -41.99 8.99 5.55
C GLU A 571 -40.65 9.50 4.96
N TYR A 572 -40.58 9.55 3.63
CA TYR A 572 -39.39 9.93 2.86
C TYR A 572 -39.76 10.95 1.77
N THR A 573 -39.12 12.11 1.76
CA THR A 573 -39.32 13.13 0.72
C THR A 573 -38.40 12.87 -0.47
N VAL A 574 -38.98 12.63 -1.64
CA VAL A 574 -38.31 12.40 -2.93
C VAL A 574 -37.41 13.57 -3.28
N ARG A 575 -36.16 13.27 -3.63
CA ARG A 575 -35.12 14.21 -4.06
C ARG A 575 -34.84 14.05 -5.54
N SER A 576 -34.15 15.04 -6.12
CA SER A 576 -33.70 14.95 -7.52
C SER A 576 -32.84 13.70 -7.73
N GLY A 577 -33.18 12.90 -8.73
CA GLY A 577 -32.50 11.65 -9.07
C GLY A 577 -33.01 10.39 -8.34
N ASP A 578 -33.99 10.50 -7.44
CA ASP A 578 -34.59 9.31 -6.82
C ASP A 578 -35.43 8.50 -7.81
N THR A 579 -35.34 7.18 -7.70
CA THR A 579 -36.23 6.22 -8.36
C THR A 579 -36.74 5.23 -7.33
N LEU A 580 -37.93 4.65 -7.55
CA LEU A 580 -38.46 3.63 -6.64
C LEU A 580 -37.52 2.44 -6.46
N TRP A 581 -36.78 2.07 -7.53
CA TRP A 581 -35.78 1.00 -7.50
C TRP A 581 -34.60 1.34 -6.59
N LEU A 582 -34.11 2.58 -6.65
CA LEU A 582 -33.04 3.05 -5.76
C LEU A 582 -33.53 3.10 -4.31
N LEU A 583 -34.76 3.56 -4.08
CA LEU A 583 -35.35 3.62 -2.74
C LEU A 583 -35.60 2.23 -2.16
N SER A 584 -36.07 1.27 -2.96
CA SER A 584 -36.31 -0.10 -2.47
C SER A 584 -35.02 -0.80 -2.07
N ARG A 585 -33.94 -0.62 -2.86
CA ARG A 585 -32.62 -1.16 -2.53
C ARG A 585 -32.02 -0.49 -1.30
N ARG A 586 -32.20 0.83 -1.18
CA ARG A 586 -31.68 1.64 -0.06
C ARG A 586 -32.31 1.27 1.28
N TYR A 587 -33.58 0.87 1.27
CA TYR A 587 -34.35 0.62 2.49
C TYR A 587 -34.73 -0.85 2.70
N ASP A 588 -34.00 -1.77 2.05
CA ASP A 588 -34.22 -3.23 2.14
C ASP A 588 -35.71 -3.64 2.01
N THR A 589 -36.40 -3.05 1.04
CA THR A 589 -37.80 -3.31 0.71
C THR A 589 -37.95 -3.55 -0.79
N THR A 590 -39.18 -3.64 -1.30
CA THR A 590 -39.44 -3.82 -2.74
C THR A 590 -40.12 -2.59 -3.32
N VAL A 591 -39.89 -2.34 -4.62
CA VAL A 591 -40.61 -1.32 -5.37
C VAL A 591 -42.11 -1.50 -5.20
N GLU A 592 -42.58 -2.75 -5.26
CA GLU A 592 -44.00 -3.09 -5.10
C GLU A 592 -44.55 -2.76 -3.71
N ALA A 593 -43.77 -3.00 -2.65
CA ALA A 593 -44.16 -2.65 -1.29
C ALA A 593 -44.24 -1.13 -1.09
N ILE A 594 -43.33 -0.36 -1.70
CA ILE A 594 -43.40 1.10 -1.68
C ILE A 594 -44.62 1.60 -2.47
N LYS A 595 -44.89 1.03 -3.66
CA LYS A 595 -46.02 1.45 -4.50
C LYS A 595 -47.36 1.17 -3.84
N SER A 596 -47.55 -0.05 -3.35
CA SER A 596 -48.78 -0.47 -2.67
C SER A 596 -49.06 0.38 -1.43
N LEU A 597 -48.03 0.70 -0.64
CA LEU A 597 -48.18 1.52 0.57
C LEU A 597 -48.49 2.99 0.28
N ASN A 598 -48.13 3.49 -0.90
CA ASN A 598 -48.32 4.88 -1.32
C ASN A 598 -49.42 5.08 -2.37
N GLY A 599 -50.12 4.01 -2.77
CA GLY A 599 -51.12 4.06 -3.84
C GLY A 599 -50.56 4.50 -5.20
N LEU A 600 -49.28 4.23 -5.48
CA LEU A 600 -48.65 4.62 -6.75
C LEU A 600 -48.99 3.62 -7.85
N THR A 601 -49.49 4.13 -8.99
CA THR A 601 -49.79 3.32 -10.17
C THR A 601 -48.63 3.27 -11.19
N SER A 602 -47.61 4.11 -11.02
CA SER A 602 -46.42 4.19 -11.87
C SER A 602 -45.14 4.37 -11.04
N ASP A 603 -43.99 4.29 -11.72
CA ASP A 603 -42.67 4.46 -11.08
C ASP A 603 -42.16 5.91 -11.11
N MET A 604 -42.98 6.84 -11.63
CA MET A 604 -42.64 8.24 -11.75
C MET A 604 -42.77 8.94 -10.39
N LEU A 605 -41.70 9.59 -9.95
CA LEU A 605 -41.64 10.32 -8.69
C LEU A 605 -41.45 11.82 -8.94
N ASN A 606 -42.15 12.65 -8.17
CA ASN A 606 -41.98 14.09 -8.22
C ASN A 606 -41.04 14.55 -7.10
N ILE A 607 -40.09 15.43 -7.40
CA ILE A 607 -39.22 16.02 -6.39
C ILE A 607 -40.09 16.76 -5.36
N GLY A 608 -39.87 16.49 -4.08
CA GLY A 608 -40.67 17.00 -2.96
C GLY A 608 -41.85 16.12 -2.55
N GLN A 609 -42.16 15.05 -3.30
CA GLN A 609 -43.22 14.09 -2.95
C GLN A 609 -42.85 13.31 -1.68
N VAL A 610 -43.78 13.14 -0.74
CA VAL A 610 -43.56 12.31 0.46
C VAL A 610 -44.06 10.89 0.22
N LEU A 611 -43.20 9.90 0.44
CA LEU A 611 -43.46 8.47 0.32
C LEU A 611 -43.35 7.78 1.67
N LYS A 612 -44.32 6.94 1.98
CA LYS A 612 -44.29 5.96 3.06
C LYS A 612 -43.43 4.76 2.66
N ILE A 613 -42.27 4.61 3.26
CA ILE A 613 -41.35 3.51 3.00
C ILE A 613 -41.54 2.45 4.08
N PRO A 614 -41.89 1.20 3.72
CA PRO A 614 -42.06 0.12 4.70
C PRO A 614 -40.79 -0.12 5.51
N THR A 615 -40.94 -0.23 6.82
CA THR A 615 -39.89 -0.75 7.71
C THR A 615 -40.10 -2.25 7.83
N ARG A 616 -39.03 -3.05 7.69
CA ARG A 616 -39.09 -4.47 8.03
C ARG A 616 -39.14 -4.68 9.54
#